data_AF-A0A9D1JV74-F1
#
_entry.id   AF-A0A9D1JV74-F1
#
_cell.length_a   1.000
_cell.length_b   1.000
_cell.length_c   1.000
_cell.angle_alpha   90.00
_cell.angle_beta   90.00
_cell.angle_gamma   90.00
#
_symmetry.space_group_name_H-M   'P 1'
#
loop_
_entity.id
_entity.type
_entity.pdbx_description
1 polymer ?
#
loop_
_entity_poly.entity_id
_entity_poly.type
_entity_poly.pdbx_seq_one_letter_code
_entity_poly.pdbx_strand_id
1 'polypeptide(L)' 'MKPLSERGLIANLAEAHSRNSLLSLTDDGRAAMDYASSLWEGAQSEVRQHMGEERMSELLQLLSELEEFTAR' A
#
# COMPACT_ATOMS: atom_id res chain seq x y z
N MET A 1 -8.31 7.59 -5.83
CA MET A 1 -8.39 6.67 -7.00
C MET A 1 -8.38 7.38 -8.35
N LYS A 2 -9.09 8.50 -8.56
CA LYS A 2 -9.09 9.25 -9.84
C LYS A 2 -7.71 9.42 -10.51
N PRO A 3 -6.65 9.89 -9.81
CA PRO A 3 -5.33 10.08 -10.44
C PRO A 3 -4.69 8.77 -10.95
N LEU A 4 -4.95 7.65 -10.28
CA LEU A 4 -4.43 6.34 -10.69
C LEU A 4 -5.22 5.80 -11.90
N SER A 5 -6.54 6.02 -11.93
CA SER A 5 -7.38 5.67 -13.08
C SER A 5 -7.07 6.51 -14.31
N GLU A 6 -6.91 7.82 -14.16
CA GLU A 6 -6.57 8.74 -15.26
C GLU A 6 -5.20 8.42 -15.87
N ARG A 7 -4.27 7.87 -15.07
CA ARG A 7 -2.96 7.40 -15.52
C ARG A 7 -2.97 5.94 -16.01
N GLY A 8 -4.13 5.29 -16.05
CA GLY A 8 -4.27 3.92 -16.54
C GLY A 8 -3.65 2.86 -15.63
N LEU A 9 -3.32 3.17 -14.38
CA LEU A 9 -2.67 2.22 -13.45
C LEU A 9 -3.67 1.30 -12.74
N ILE A 10 -4.94 1.69 -12.71
CA ILE A 10 -6.02 0.90 -12.13
C ILE A 10 -7.24 0.89 -13.06
N ALA A 11 -7.91 -0.25 -13.12
CA ALA A 11 -9.17 -0.44 -13.82
C ALA A 11 -10.32 -0.65 -12.81
N ASN A 12 -11.51 -0.13 -13.14
CA ASN A 12 -12.73 -0.45 -12.42
C ASN A 12 -13.44 -1.61 -13.12
N LEU A 13 -13.53 -2.74 -12.43
CA LEU A 13 -14.17 -3.97 -12.86
C LEU A 13 -15.60 -4.11 -12.33
N ALA A 14 -16.13 -3.08 -11.64
CA ALA A 14 -17.50 -3.10 -11.17
C ALA A 14 -18.49 -3.13 -12.34
N GLU A 15 -19.60 -3.83 -12.15
CA GLU A 15 -20.73 -3.79 -13.09
C GLU A 15 -21.25 -2.35 -13.27
N ALA A 16 -21.76 -2.05 -14.46
CA ALA A 16 -22.33 -0.73 -14.75
C ALA A 16 -23.43 -0.39 -13.73
N HIS A 17 -23.36 0.82 -13.16
CA HIS A 17 -24.27 1.32 -12.12
C HIS A 17 -24.15 0.66 -10.73
N SER A 18 -23.14 -0.17 -10.48
CA SER A 18 -22.84 -0.61 -9.12
C SER A 18 -22.34 0.56 -8.26
N ARG A 19 -22.85 0.64 -7.02
CA ARG A 19 -22.35 1.59 -6.00
C ARG A 19 -21.03 1.12 -5.37
N ASN A 20 -20.64 -0.13 -5.60
CA ASN A 20 -19.40 -0.70 -5.09
C ASN A 20 -18.33 -0.63 -6.18
N SER A 21 -17.18 -0.04 -5.84
CA SER A 21 -16.00 -0.04 -6.72
C SER A 21 -15.23 -1.35 -6.58
N LEU A 22 -15.01 -2.04 -7.69
CA LEU A 22 -14.11 -3.19 -7.75
C LEU A 22 -12.89 -2.77 -8.55
N LEU A 23 -11.77 -2.52 -7.87
CA LEU A 23 -10.59 -1.95 -8.51
C LEU A 23 -9.51 -3.03 -8.65
N SER A 24 -8.88 -3.08 -9.81
CA SER A 24 -7.73 -3.96 -10.07
C SER A 24 -6.58 -3.13 -10.64
N LEU A 25 -5.34 -3.57 -10.39
CA LEU A 25 -4.19 -3.07 -11.14
C LEU A 25 -4.31 -3.49 -12.60
N THR A 26 -3.92 -2.58 -13.49
CA THR A 26 -3.60 -2.92 -14.88
C THR A 26 -2.19 -3.49 -14.97
N ASP A 27 -1.75 -3.94 -16.15
CA ASP A 27 -0.37 -4.40 -16.34
C ASP A 27 0.64 -3.26 -16.08
N ASP A 28 0.34 -2.05 -16.57
CA ASP A 28 1.14 -0.85 -16.28
C ASP A 28 1.13 -0.51 -14.78
N GLY A 29 -0.02 -0.68 -14.12
CA GLY A 29 -0.17 -0.53 -12.68
C GLY A 29 0.71 -1.51 -11.91
N ARG A 30 0.76 -2.77 -12.35
CA ARG A 30 1.61 -3.80 -11.75
C ARG A 30 3.09 -3.48 -11.94
N ALA A 31 3.51 -3.12 -13.16
CA ALA A 31 4.89 -2.72 -13.42
C ALA A 31 5.31 -1.50 -12.58
N ALA A 32 4.42 -0.52 -12.42
CA ALA A 32 4.67 0.64 -11.56
C ALA A 32 4.78 0.25 -10.07
N MET A 33 3.93 -0.68 -9.61
CA MET A 33 3.99 -1.20 -8.25
C MET A 33 5.27 -1.99 -7.97
N ASP A 34 5.73 -2.81 -8.91
CA ASP A 34 6.97 -3.58 -8.77
C ASP A 34 8.17 -2.63 -8.64
N TYR A 35 8.24 -1.60 -9.49
CA TYR A 35 9.27 -0.56 -9.39
C TYR A 35 9.20 0.22 -8.07
N ALA A 36 8.00 0.65 -7.67
CA ALA A 36 7.79 1.37 -6.42
C ALA A 36 8.16 0.52 -5.20
N SER A 37 7.89 -0.79 -5.25
CA SER A 37 8.20 -1.73 -4.16
C SER A 37 9.71 -1.84 -3.95
N SER A 38 10.50 -1.91 -5.02
CA SER A 38 11.96 -1.91 -4.93
C SER A 38 12.51 -0.64 -4.27
N LEU A 39 12.00 0.53 -4.65
CA LEU A 39 12.39 1.81 -4.03
C LEU A 39 12.00 1.86 -2.55
N TRP A 40 10.80 1.36 -2.23
CA TRP A 40 10.27 1.33 -0.88
C TRP A 40 11.05 0.41 0.05
N GLU A 41 11.43 -0.77 -0.44
CA GLU A 41 12.28 -1.71 0.30
C GLU A 41 13.61 -1.09 0.69
N GLY A 42 14.22 -0.30 -0.22
CA GLY A 42 15.44 0.47 0.07
C GLY A 42 15.24 1.45 1.21
N ALA A 43 14.22 2.32 1.11
CA ALA A 43 13.91 3.30 2.15
C ALA A 43 13.60 2.64 3.51
N GLN A 44 12.84 1.54 3.50
CA GLN A 44 12.53 0.78 4.71
C GLN A 44 13.75 0.08 5.30
N SER A 45 14.69 -0.36 4.46
CA SER A 45 15.96 -0.92 4.93
C SER A 45 16.78 0.11 5.69
N GLU A 46 16.86 1.36 5.22
CA GLU A 46 17.58 2.44 5.91
C GLU A 46 16.99 2.70 7.31
N VAL A 47 15.66 2.74 7.40
CA VAL A 47 14.96 2.89 8.69
C VAL A 47 15.24 1.71 9.61
N ARG A 48 15.15 0.47 9.11
CA ARG A 48 15.47 -0.74 9.89
C ARG A 48 16.92 -0.77 10.36
N GLN A 49 17.87 -0.39 9.51
CA GLN A 49 19.29 -0.35 9.88
C GLN A 49 19.55 0.67 10.99
N HIS A 50 18.87 1.82 10.96
CA HIS A 50 19.00 2.84 12.00
C HIS A 50 18.33 2.41 13.32
N MET A 51 17.13 1.83 13.24
CA MET A 51 16.34 1.48 14.42
C MET A 51 16.72 0.13 15.02
N GLY A 52 17.29 -0.79 14.25
CA GLY A 52 17.46 -2.18 14.65
C GLY A 52 16.13 -2.94 14.70
N GLU A 53 16.22 -4.27 14.58
CA GLU A 53 15.03 -5.14 14.47
C GLU A 53 14.14 -5.12 15.72
N GLU A 54 14.72 -5.05 16.92
CA GLU A 54 13.96 -5.06 18.18
C GLU A 54 13.03 -3.84 18.29
N ARG A 55 13.57 -2.63 18.13
CA ARG A 55 12.78 -1.39 18.18
C ARG A 55 11.78 -1.30 17.03
N MET A 56 12.12 -1.85 15.87
CA MET A 56 11.19 -1.91 14.74
C MET A 56 10.00 -2.82 15.03
N SER A 57 10.25 -3.99 15.61
CA SER A 57 9.20 -4.92 16.02
C SER A 57 8.28 -4.30 17.07
N GLU A 58 8.85 -3.62 18.07
CA GLU A 58 8.07 -2.92 19.11
C GLU A 58 7.20 -1.81 18.51
N LEU A 59 7.76 -1.00 17.59
CA LEU A 59 7.01 0.04 16.90
C LEU A 59 5.83 -0.53 16.11
N LEU A 60 6.05 -1.59 15.33
CA LEU A 60 4.98 -2.21 14.53
C LEU A 60 3.88 -2.80 15.41
N GLN A 61 4.25 -3.38 16.55
CA GLN A 61 3.27 -3.86 17.53
C GLN A 61 2.41 -2.71 18.07
N LEU A 62 3.03 -1.61 18.51
CA LEU A 62 2.31 -0.45 19.03
C LEU A 62 1.39 0.19 17.99
N LEU A 63 1.83 0.26 16.72
CA LEU A 63 0.99 0.74 15.62
C LEU A 63 -0.22 -0.18 15.39
N SER A 64 -0.03 -1.50 15.42
CA SER A 64 -1.12 -2.48 15.31
C SER A 64 -2.14 -2.33 16.44
N GLU A 65 -1.69 -2.16 17.69
CA GLU A 65 -2.57 -1.94 18.84
C GLU A 65 -3.40 -0.65 18.69
N LEU A 66 -2.82 0.41 18.13
CA LEU A 66 -3.53 1.67 17.86
C LEU A 66 -4.57 1.52 16.73
N GLU A 67 -4.24 0.80 15.66
CA GLU A 67 -5.19 0.53 14.57
C GLU A 67 -6.41 -0.25 15.09
N GLU A 68 -6.20 -1.29 15.89
CA GLU A 68 -7.28 -2.07 16.52
C GLU A 68 -8.13 -1.24 17.48
N PHE A 69 -7.54 -0.29 18.19
CA PHE A 69 -8.27 0.62 19.06
C PHE A 69 -9.19 1.55 18.26
N THR A 70 -8.71 2.11 17.15
CA THR A 70 -9.50 3.05 16.31
C THR A 70 -10.56 2.40 15.44
N ALA A 71 -10.48 1.08 15.23
CA ALA A 71 -11.45 0.31 14.45
C ALA A 71 -12.70 -0.10 15.27
N ARG A 72 -12.77 0.25 16.56
CA ARG A 72 -13.92 0.03 17.46
C ARG A 72 -14.79 1.27 17.57
#